data_AF-A0A948JL76-F1
#
_entry.id   AF-A0A948JL76-F1
#
_cell.length_a   1.000
_cell.length_b   1.000
_cell.length_c   1.000
_cell.angle_alpha   90.00
_cell.angle_beta   90.00
_cell.angle_gamma   90.00
#
_symmetry.space_group_name_H-M   'P 1'
#
loop_
_entity.id
_entity.type
_entity.pdbx_description
1 polymer ?
#
loop_
_entity_poly.entity_id
_entity_poly.type
_entity_poly.pdbx_seq_one_letter_code
_entity_poly.pdbx_strand_id
1 'polypeptide(L)'
;MEQKPLEQQIKDIISISLWQFEGLPDRITRAFDDLLTAYSYNEVISAINSLMPKLQTEEAKARQGAGNSGMAGEYHMAIGMQLYYLQQCLDLVREKQSAT
;
A
#
# COMPACT_ATOMS: atom_id res chain seq x y z
N MET A 1 -22.44 -10.63 -2.21
CA MET A 1 -20.97 -10.73 -2.19
C MET A 1 -20.51 -10.04 -0.92
N GLU A 2 -19.62 -10.65 -0.15
CA GLU A 2 -19.03 -9.98 1.02
C GLU A 2 -18.01 -8.94 0.54
N GLN A 3 -18.02 -7.74 1.11
CA GLN A 3 -16.97 -6.76 0.86
C GLN A 3 -15.68 -7.21 1.54
N LYS A 4 -14.55 -7.08 0.85
CA LYS A 4 -13.23 -7.28 1.46
C LYS A 4 -13.02 -6.24 2.58
N PRO A 5 -12.36 -6.60 3.70
CA PRO A 5 -11.94 -5.60 4.69
C PRO A 5 -11.13 -4.47 4.06
N LEU A 6 -11.27 -3.23 4.56
CA LEU A 6 -10.61 -2.05 3.99
C LEU A 6 -9.09 -2.21 3.87
N GLU A 7 -8.44 -2.84 4.86
CA GLU A 7 -7.01 -3.20 4.78
C GLU A 7 -6.67 -4.07 3.56
N GLN A 8 -7.54 -5.00 3.18
CA GLN A 8 -7.33 -5.87 2.03
C GLN A 8 -7.65 -5.16 0.71
N GLN A 9 -8.64 -4.25 0.69
CA GLN A 9 -8.87 -3.38 -0.47
C GLN A 9 -7.65 -2.49 -0.75
N ILE A 10 -7.08 -1.88 0.31
CA ILE A 10 -5.85 -1.09 0.23
C ILE A 10 -4.65 -1.96 -0.16
N LYS A 11 -4.48 -3.16 0.45
CA LYS A 11 -3.41 -4.10 0.06
C LYS A 11 -3.54 -4.48 -1.41
N ASP A 12 -4.75 -4.75 -1.91
CA ASP A 12 -4.99 -5.09 -3.32
C ASP A 12 -4.56 -3.94 -4.26
N ILE A 13 -4.92 -2.69 -3.95
CA ILE A 13 -4.59 -1.49 -4.76
C ILE A 13 -3.06 -1.30 -4.89
N ILE A 14 -2.31 -1.40 -3.79
CA ILE A 14 -0.83 -1.29 -3.84
C ILE A 14 -0.18 -2.57 -4.38
N SER A 15 -0.87 -3.72 -4.32
CA SER A 15 -0.38 -5.03 -4.79
C SER A 15 -0.67 -5.31 -6.27
N ILE A 16 -1.21 -4.37 -7.05
CA ILE A 16 -1.41 -4.58 -8.49
C ILE A 16 -0.04 -4.57 -9.21
N SER A 17 0.66 -5.71 -9.14
CA SER A 17 1.80 -6.13 -9.96
C SER A 17 2.77 -5.03 -10.42
N LEU A 18 3.66 -4.61 -9.51
CA LEU A 18 4.99 -4.06 -9.79
C LEU A 18 5.01 -2.96 -10.87
N TRP A 19 4.55 -1.75 -10.51
CA TRP A 19 4.52 -0.60 -11.41
C TRP A 19 5.91 -0.15 -11.87
N GLN A 20 5.97 0.33 -13.12
CA GLN A 20 7.14 1.00 -13.69
C GLN A 20 7.27 2.42 -13.10
N PHE A 21 8.50 2.89 -12.93
CA PHE A 21 8.83 4.22 -12.43
C PHE A 21 8.89 5.27 -13.57
N GLU A 22 8.66 6.56 -13.33
CA GLU A 22 8.68 7.30 -12.05
C GLU A 22 7.29 7.66 -11.47
N GLY A 23 7.23 7.95 -10.16
CA GLY A 23 6.07 8.57 -9.48
C GLY A 23 4.99 7.61 -8.96
N LEU A 24 3.96 8.19 -8.32
CA LEU A 24 2.72 7.52 -7.93
C LEU A 24 1.81 7.37 -9.16
N PRO A 25 1.47 6.14 -9.60
CA PRO A 25 0.63 5.95 -10.78
C PRO A 25 -0.81 6.47 -10.59
N ASP A 26 -1.36 7.14 -11.60
CA ASP A 26 -2.79 7.52 -11.72
C ASP A 26 -3.76 6.40 -11.27
N ARG A 27 -3.42 5.16 -11.63
CA ARG A 27 -4.18 3.92 -11.35
C ARG A 27 -4.15 3.48 -9.88
N ILE A 28 -3.40 4.17 -9.01
CA ILE A 28 -3.47 4.09 -7.55
C ILE A 28 -4.23 5.29 -7.00
N THR A 29 -3.90 6.50 -7.44
CA THR A 29 -4.58 7.76 -7.04
C THR A 29 -6.10 7.67 -7.20
N ARG A 30 -6.58 7.24 -8.37
CA ARG A 30 -8.02 7.10 -8.64
C ARG A 30 -8.68 6.05 -7.75
N ALA A 31 -8.01 4.92 -7.50
CA ALA A 31 -8.55 3.87 -6.64
C ALA A 31 -8.62 4.29 -5.15
N PHE A 32 -7.73 5.18 -4.71
CA PHE A 32 -7.83 5.83 -3.40
C PHE A 32 -8.91 6.91 -3.35
N ASP A 33 -9.11 7.67 -4.42
CA ASP A 33 -10.24 8.61 -4.54
C ASP A 33 -11.59 7.87 -4.54
N ASP A 34 -11.69 6.73 -5.24
CA ASP A 34 -12.85 5.84 -5.19
C ASP A 34 -13.10 5.33 -3.75
N LEU A 35 -12.05 4.90 -3.02
CA LEU A 35 -12.18 4.53 -1.60
C LEU A 35 -12.68 5.69 -0.73
N LEU A 36 -12.23 6.92 -0.99
CA LEU A 36 -12.68 8.12 -0.26
C LEU A 36 -14.13 8.53 -0.58
N THR A 37 -14.77 7.95 -1.61
CA THR A 37 -16.23 8.06 -1.79
C THR A 37 -17.03 7.14 -0.87
N ALA A 38 -16.40 6.08 -0.34
CA ALA A 38 -17.05 5.01 0.43
C ALA A 38 -16.65 4.98 1.92
N TYR A 39 -15.47 5.50 2.26
CA TYR A 39 -14.89 5.52 3.60
C TYR A 39 -14.33 6.91 3.93
N SER A 40 -14.40 7.32 5.20
CA SER A 40 -13.81 8.60 5.62
C SER A 40 -12.28 8.58 5.59
N TYR A 41 -11.67 9.77 5.46
CA TYR A 41 -10.22 9.97 5.58
C TYR A 41 -9.61 9.23 6.79
N ASN A 42 -10.28 9.28 7.95
CA ASN A 42 -9.82 8.64 9.18
C ASN A 42 -9.85 7.10 9.12
N GLU A 43 -10.84 6.50 8.46
CA GLU A 43 -10.91 5.04 8.26
C GLU A 43 -9.80 4.56 7.31
N VAL A 44 -9.58 5.27 6.21
CA VAL A 44 -8.51 4.98 5.25
C VAL A 44 -7.14 5.14 5.93
N ILE A 45 -6.89 6.24 6.64
CA ILE A 45 -5.64 6.46 7.41
C ILE A 45 -5.44 5.35 8.46
N SER A 46 -6.49 4.94 9.18
CA SER A 46 -6.41 3.89 10.19
C SER A 46 -6.06 2.53 9.58
N ALA A 47 -6.69 2.17 8.45
CA ALA A 47 -6.40 0.95 7.71
C ALA A 47 -4.96 0.95 7.13
N ILE A 48 -4.47 2.09 6.62
CA ILE A 48 -3.07 2.24 6.19
C ILE A 48 -2.12 2.00 7.37
N ASN A 49 -2.35 2.68 8.51
CA ASN A 49 -1.51 2.56 9.71
C ASN A 49 -1.54 1.14 10.30
N SER A 50 -2.62 0.38 10.12
CA SER A 50 -2.74 -1.03 10.51
C SER A 50 -2.04 -1.98 9.53
N LEU A 51 -2.01 -1.65 8.24
CA LEU A 51 -1.37 -2.46 7.19
C LEU A 51 0.15 -2.28 7.14
N MET A 52 0.63 -1.05 7.29
CA MET A 52 2.06 -0.71 7.17
C MET A 52 3.01 -1.52 8.06
N PRO A 53 2.78 -1.73 9.38
CA PRO A 53 3.67 -2.56 10.20
C PRO A 53 3.61 -4.05 9.85
N LYS A 54 2.49 -4.54 9.29
CA LYS A 54 2.37 -5.91 8.77
C LYS A 54 3.29 -6.10 7.56
N LEU A 55 3.25 -5.16 6.61
CA LEU A 55 4.13 -5.16 5.44
C LEU A 55 5.61 -4.97 5.81
N GLN A 56 5.94 -4.09 6.76
CA GLN A 56 7.32 -3.96 7.28
C GLN A 56 7.82 -5.29 7.90
N THR A 57 6.94 -6.03 8.57
CA THR A 57 7.25 -7.36 9.13
C THR A 57 7.40 -8.42 8.03
N GLU A 58 6.64 -8.34 6.94
CA GLU A 58 6.80 -9.20 5.76
C GLU A 58 8.12 -8.89 5.01
N GLU A 59 8.48 -7.61 4.84
CA GLU A 59 9.74 -7.15 4.22
C GLU A 59 10.97 -7.65 4.99
N ALA A 60 11.01 -7.42 6.31
CA ALA A 60 12.14 -7.81 7.13
C ALA A 60 12.40 -9.33 7.11
N LYS A 61 11.34 -10.14 7.00
CA LYS A 61 11.43 -11.61 6.82
C LYS A 61 11.96 -11.96 5.43
N ALA A 62 11.43 -11.32 4.38
CA ALA A 62 11.89 -11.54 3.01
C ALA A 62 13.39 -11.23 2.86
N ARG A 63 13.83 -10.10 3.44
CA ARG A 63 15.22 -9.65 3.47
C ARG A 63 16.15 -10.61 4.20
N GLN A 64 15.70 -11.24 5.30
CA GLN A 64 16.47 -12.29 5.99
C GLN A 64 16.56 -13.57 5.16
N GLY A 65 15.53 -13.91 4.38
CA GLY A 65 15.55 -15.03 3.43
C GLY A 65 16.34 -14.78 2.13
N ALA A 66 16.56 -13.51 1.75
CA ALA A 66 17.17 -13.12 0.48
C ALA A 66 18.60 -13.65 0.28
N GLY A 67 19.35 -13.93 1.36
CA GLY A 67 20.67 -14.57 1.27
C GLY A 67 20.65 -16.00 0.74
N ASN A 68 19.49 -16.67 0.72
CA ASN A 68 19.35 -18.09 0.36
C ASN A 68 18.64 -18.34 -0.98
N SER A 69 17.97 -17.35 -1.60
CA SER A 69 17.34 -17.53 -2.92
C SER A 69 16.99 -16.21 -3.62
N GLY A 70 17.02 -16.20 -4.95
CA GLY A 70 16.64 -15.03 -5.78
C GLY A 70 15.19 -14.58 -5.57
N MET A 71 14.25 -15.52 -5.47
CA MET A 71 12.82 -15.23 -5.21
C MET A 71 12.59 -14.44 -3.93
N ALA A 72 13.40 -14.65 -2.88
CA ALA A 72 13.29 -13.88 -1.64
C ALA A 72 13.80 -12.43 -1.80
N GLY A 73 14.74 -12.18 -2.72
CA GLY A 73 15.15 -10.83 -3.13
C GLY A 73 14.05 -10.11 -3.93
N GLU A 74 13.44 -10.80 -4.90
CA GLU A 74 12.28 -10.29 -5.67
C GLU A 74 11.10 -9.95 -4.75
N TYR A 75 10.81 -10.83 -3.78
CA TYR A 75 9.73 -10.63 -2.80
C TYR A 75 10.02 -9.46 -1.83
N HIS A 76 11.27 -9.30 -1.39
CA HIS A 76 11.71 -8.13 -0.61
C HIS A 76 11.50 -6.82 -1.40
N MET A 77 11.91 -6.77 -2.68
CA MET A 77 11.68 -5.60 -3.55
C MET A 77 10.18 -5.34 -3.74
N ALA A 78 9.37 -6.39 -3.97
CA ALA A 78 7.92 -6.27 -4.13
C ALA A 78 7.23 -5.63 -2.91
N ILE A 79 7.63 -5.97 -1.69
CA ILE A 79 7.07 -5.38 -0.47
C ILE A 79 7.62 -3.96 -0.23
N GLY A 80 8.90 -3.71 -0.55
CA GLY A 80 9.47 -2.37 -0.52
C GLY A 80 8.71 -1.39 -1.43
N MET A 81 8.33 -1.84 -2.63
CA MET A 81 7.45 -1.10 -3.55
C MET A 81 6.07 -0.80 -2.95
N GLN A 82 5.45 -1.79 -2.32
CA GLN A 82 4.15 -1.63 -1.66
C GLN A 82 4.23 -0.61 -0.51
N LEU A 83 5.28 -0.66 0.31
CA LEU A 83 5.52 0.30 1.40
C LEU A 83 5.73 1.73 0.88
N TYR A 84 6.51 1.91 -0.18
CA TYR A 84 6.75 3.22 -0.80
C TYR A 84 5.47 3.86 -1.35
N TYR A 85 4.61 3.08 -2.02
CA TYR A 85 3.31 3.59 -2.48
C TYR A 85 2.30 3.78 -1.36
N LEU A 86 2.27 2.91 -0.35
CA LEU A 86 1.39 3.05 0.80
C LEU A 86 1.69 4.34 1.59
N GLN A 87 2.97 4.73 1.71
CA GLN A 87 3.37 6.00 2.31
C GLN A 87 2.91 7.20 1.48
N GLN A 88 3.14 7.21 0.16
CA GLN A 88 2.64 8.29 -0.71
C GLN A 88 1.11 8.42 -0.67
N CYS A 89 0.38 7.30 -0.57
CA CYS A 89 -1.07 7.34 -0.42
C CYS A 89 -1.48 7.90 0.95
N LEU A 90 -0.76 7.57 2.03
CA LEU A 90 -1.01 8.15 3.36
C LEU A 90 -0.86 9.68 3.36
N ASP A 91 0.18 10.18 2.70
CA ASP A 91 0.45 11.62 2.66
C ASP A 91 -0.54 12.35 1.74
N LEU A 92 -0.87 11.80 0.57
CA LEU A 92 -1.94 12.31 -0.30
C LEU A 92 -3.30 12.38 0.41
N VAL A 93 -3.66 11.35 1.18
CA VAL A 93 -4.92 11.29 1.94
C VAL A 93 -4.93 12.34 3.06
N ARG A 94 -3.78 12.62 3.70
CA ARG A 94 -3.62 13.71 4.68
C ARG A 94 -3.66 15.10 4.05
N GLU A 95 -3.07 15.29 2.89
CA GLU A 95 -3.12 16.55 2.14
C GLU A 95 -4.57 16.89 1.75
N LYS A 96 -5.31 15.93 1.19
CA LYS A 96 -6.74 16.07 0.87
C LYS A 96 -7.58 16.35 2.13
N GLN A 97 -7.32 15.64 3.24
CA GLN A 97 -7.97 15.91 4.53
C GLN A 97 -7.68 17.32 5.08
N SER A 98 -6.48 17.86 4.82
CA SER A 98 -6.07 19.20 5.29
C SER A 98 -6.55 20.34 4.39
N ALA A 99 -7.08 20.02 3.21
CA ALA A 99 -7.64 20.95 2.23
C ALA A 99 -9.18 20.97 2.21
N THR A 100 -9.83 20.28 3.18
CA THR A 100 -11.28 20.16 3.33
C THR A 100 -11.77 20.93 4.57
#